data_AF-A0A835TKW4-F1
#
_entry.id   AF-A0A835TKW4-F1
#
_cell.length_a   1.000
_cell.length_b   1.000
_cell.length_c   1.000
_cell.angle_alpha   90.00
_cell.angle_beta   90.00
_cell.angle_gamma   90.00
#
_symmetry.space_group_name_H-M   'P 1'
#
loop_
_entity.id
_entity.type
_entity.pdbx_description
1 polymer ?
#
loop_
_entity_poly.entity_id
_entity_poly.type
_entity_poly.pdbx_seq_one_letter_code
_entity_poly.pdbx_strand_id
1 'polypeptide(L)'
;MGKVHGSLARAGKVRGQTPKVAKQDKKKKPRGRAHKRMQYNRRFVTAVVGFGKKRGPNSSENNAICLNGVNLSGFFVYSILEAFHILGWDKESANNIFYDM
;
A
#
# COMPACT_ATOMS: atom_id res chain seq x y z
N MET A 1 -44.74 25.07 8.51
CA MET A 1 -43.47 25.16 9.26
C MET A 1 -42.32 25.34 8.27
N GLY A 2 -41.78 26.56 8.16
CA GLY A 2 -40.88 26.96 7.06
C GLY A 2 -39.38 26.72 7.32
N LYS A 3 -38.56 26.88 6.27
CA LYS A 3 -37.10 26.83 6.32
C LYS A 3 -36.57 28.05 7.10
N VAL A 4 -36.12 27.82 8.33
CA VAL A 4 -35.59 28.88 9.22
C VAL A 4 -34.08 29.07 9.00
N HIS A 5 -33.64 30.32 8.81
CA HIS A 5 -32.24 30.74 8.64
C HIS A 5 -31.43 30.65 9.94
N GLY A 6 -30.13 30.33 9.90
CA GLY A 6 -29.25 30.07 11.06
C GLY A 6 -29.54 30.86 12.36
N SER A 7 -29.73 30.16 13.48
CA SER A 7 -29.99 30.71 14.80
C SER A 7 -29.06 30.04 15.82
N LEU A 8 -28.89 30.66 17.00
CA LEU A 8 -27.99 30.17 18.05
C LEU A 8 -28.31 28.73 18.48
N ALA A 9 -29.58 28.34 18.44
CA ALA A 9 -30.06 26.98 18.74
C ALA A 9 -29.55 25.89 17.78
N ARG A 10 -28.94 26.26 16.64
CA ARG A 10 -28.36 25.32 15.67
C ARG A 10 -26.83 25.29 15.69
N ALA A 11 -26.20 25.95 16.67
CA ALA A 11 -24.76 25.86 16.87
C ALA A 11 -24.35 24.39 17.13
N GLY A 12 -23.25 23.95 16.52
CA GLY A 12 -22.74 22.59 16.69
C GLY A 12 -23.50 21.49 15.93
N LYS A 13 -24.60 21.79 15.21
CA LYS A 13 -25.44 20.81 14.48
C LYS A 13 -24.61 19.77 13.70
N VAL A 14 -23.67 20.24 12.89
CA VAL A 14 -22.90 19.37 12.00
C VAL A 14 -21.89 18.49 12.77
N ARG A 15 -21.28 19.02 13.83
CA ARG A 15 -20.29 18.26 14.63
C ARG A 15 -20.94 17.20 15.52
N GLY A 16 -22.21 17.40 15.91
CA GLY A 16 -23.00 16.39 16.63
C GLY A 16 -23.66 15.35 15.72
N GLN A 17 -23.95 15.73 14.47
CA GLN A 17 -24.53 14.81 13.48
C GLN A 17 -23.50 13.82 12.90
N THR A 18 -22.23 14.22 12.79
CA THR A 18 -21.21 13.32 12.23
C THR A 18 -20.89 12.18 13.21
N PRO A 19 -20.84 10.91 12.76
CA PRO A 19 -20.49 9.81 13.63
C PRO A 19 -19.07 10.00 14.17
N LYS A 20 -18.91 9.84 15.48
CA LYS A 20 -17.60 10.03 16.12
C LYS A 20 -16.72 8.80 15.86
N VAL A 21 -15.91 8.88 14.81
CA VAL A 21 -14.92 7.84 14.52
C VAL A 21 -13.73 7.99 15.47
N ALA A 22 -13.42 6.92 16.22
CA ALA A 22 -12.23 6.85 17.05
C ALA A 22 -10.96 6.90 16.19
N LYS A 23 -9.88 7.45 16.74
CA LYS A 23 -8.60 7.44 16.02
C LYS A 23 -8.10 6.01 15.97
N GLN A 24 -7.73 5.54 14.79
CA GLN A 24 -7.05 4.26 14.63
C GLN A 24 -5.70 4.29 15.34
N ASP A 25 -5.33 3.18 15.97
CA ASP A 25 -4.02 2.98 16.55
C ASP A 25 -2.96 2.97 15.44
N LYS A 26 -1.97 3.86 15.57
CA LYS A 26 -0.90 4.03 14.59
C LYS A 26 0.45 3.92 15.29
N LYS A 27 1.35 3.13 14.69
CA LYS A 27 2.75 3.05 15.15
C LYS A 27 3.37 4.44 15.17
N LYS A 28 4.19 4.71 16.19
CA LYS A 28 4.90 5.99 16.34
C LYS A 28 5.74 6.25 15.11
N LYS A 29 5.56 7.41 14.47
CA LYS A 29 6.43 7.86 13.39
C LYS A 29 7.80 8.23 14.01
N PRO A 30 8.92 7.81 13.40
CA PRO A 30 10.22 8.29 13.87
C PRO A 30 10.29 9.81 13.69
N ARG A 31 11.02 10.47 14.58
CA ARG A 31 11.14 11.93 14.65
C ARG A 31 12.54 12.40 14.20
N GLY A 32 12.68 13.68 13.91
CA GLY A 32 13.96 14.32 13.57
C GLY A 32 14.63 13.75 12.32
N ARG A 33 15.92 13.42 12.42
CA ARG A 33 16.78 12.99 11.30
C ARG A 33 16.26 11.73 10.60
N ALA A 34 15.78 10.75 11.38
CA ALA A 34 15.22 9.52 10.83
C ALA A 34 13.99 9.78 9.95
N HIS A 35 13.12 10.72 10.36
CA HIS A 35 11.98 11.13 9.54
C HIS A 35 12.41 11.79 8.23
N LYS A 36 13.39 12.69 8.30
CA LYS A 36 13.94 13.40 7.13
C LYS A 36 14.57 12.44 6.13
N ARG A 37 15.30 11.42 6.60
CA ARG A 37 15.88 10.38 5.72
C ARG A 37 14.79 9.62 4.97
N MET A 38 13.74 9.17 5.66
CA MET A 38 12.62 8.49 4.99
C MET A 38 11.89 9.40 4.00
N GLN A 39 11.70 10.68 4.34
CA GLN A 39 11.05 11.65 3.45
C GLN A 39 11.88 11.91 2.18
N TYR A 40 13.20 12.02 2.33
CA TYR A 40 14.13 12.17 1.20
C TYR A 40 14.09 10.95 0.28
N ASN A 41 14.23 9.74 0.83
CA ASN A 41 14.21 8.51 0.04
C ASN A 41 12.89 8.37 -0.75
N ARG A 42 11.74 8.61 -0.10
CA ARG A 42 10.41 8.57 -0.74
C ARG A 42 10.22 9.62 -1.84
N ARG A 43 10.87 10.79 -1.71
CA ARG A 43 10.74 11.87 -2.70
C ARG A 43 11.73 11.71 -3.84
N PHE A 44 12.96 11.31 -3.60
CA PHE A 44 14.03 11.50 -4.59
C PHE A 44 14.69 10.20 -5.05
N VAL A 45 14.74 9.17 -4.20
CA VAL A 45 15.49 7.94 -4.50
C VAL A 45 14.59 6.84 -5.03
N THR A 46 13.46 6.60 -4.36
CA THR A 46 12.54 5.49 -4.71
C THR A 46 11.51 5.88 -5.77
N ALA A 47 11.28 7.18 -6.00
CA ALA A 47 10.34 7.65 -7.01
C ALA A 47 11.00 7.62 -8.40
N VAL A 48 10.99 6.46 -9.07
CA VAL A 48 11.34 6.36 -10.49
C VAL A 48 10.26 7.09 -11.28
N VAL A 49 10.62 8.23 -11.86
CA VAL A 49 9.74 8.98 -12.75
C VAL A 49 9.74 8.22 -14.07
N GLY A 50 8.67 7.46 -14.35
CA GLY A 50 8.41 6.98 -15.72
C GLY A 50 8.15 8.16 -16.66
N PHE A 51 7.62 7.91 -17.86
CA PHE A 51 7.22 9.01 -18.74
C PHE A 51 6.11 9.86 -18.09
N GLY A 52 6.42 11.13 -17.75
CA GLY A 52 5.45 12.09 -17.22
C GLY A 52 5.92 12.84 -15.97
N LYS A 53 5.05 13.71 -15.42
CA LYS A 53 5.33 14.49 -14.20
C LYS A 53 5.17 13.60 -12.96
N LYS A 54 6.10 13.75 -12.01
CA LYS A 54 6.07 13.03 -10.73
C LYS A 54 4.76 13.26 -9.97
N ARG A 55 4.11 12.18 -9.54
CA ARG A 55 2.87 12.22 -8.75
C ARG A 55 3.10 12.88 -7.38
N GLY A 56 2.08 13.60 -6.93
CA GLY A 56 2.09 14.31 -5.64
C GLY A 56 1.98 13.34 -4.45
N PRO A 57 2.49 13.72 -3.27
CA PRO A 57 2.52 12.85 -2.09
C PRO A 57 1.16 12.48 -1.48
N ASN A 58 0.07 13.09 -1.96
CA ASN A 58 -1.30 12.86 -1.50
C ASN A 58 -2.25 12.74 -2.71
N SER A 59 -1.82 12.09 -3.79
CA SER A 59 -2.74 11.71 -4.86
C SER A 59 -3.67 10.62 -4.32
N SER A 60 -4.97 10.90 -4.23
CA SER A 60 -6.01 9.96 -3.79
C SER A 60 -6.33 8.89 -4.85
N GLU A 61 -5.44 8.69 -5.82
CA GLU A 61 -5.53 7.56 -6.74
C GLU A 61 -5.27 6.30 -5.92
N ASN A 62 -6.23 5.36 -5.98
CA ASN A 62 -6.13 4.06 -5.35
C ASN A 62 -4.96 3.30 -5.99
N ASN A 63 -3.74 3.53 -5.50
CA ASN A 63 -2.56 2.73 -5.84
C ASN A 63 -2.68 1.38 -5.13
N ALA A 64 -3.63 0.57 -5.58
CA ALA A 64 -3.37 -0.84 -5.65
C ALA A 64 -2.23 -0.98 -6.67
N ILE A 65 -1.14 -1.64 -6.28
CA ILE A 65 -0.23 -2.27 -7.24
C ILE A 65 -1.05 -3.40 -7.89
N CYS A 66 -1.98 -3.01 -8.75
CA CYS A 66 -2.76 -3.86 -9.61
C CYS A 66 -2.43 -3.39 -11.02
N LEU A 67 -1.24 -3.72 -11.50
CA LEU A 67 -1.16 -4.11 -12.90
C LEU A 67 -1.92 -5.44 -12.96
N ASN A 68 -3.22 -5.34 -13.29
CA ASN A 68 -4.07 -6.47 -13.63
C ASN A 68 -4.26 -7.56 -12.56
N GLY A 69 -4.37 -7.24 -11.27
CA GLY A 69 -4.84 -8.23 -10.26
C GLY A 69 -4.03 -9.54 -10.16
N VAL A 70 -2.86 -9.64 -10.77
CA VAL A 70 -1.95 -10.78 -10.67
C VAL A 70 -0.81 -10.42 -9.73
N ASN A 71 -0.82 -11.06 -8.56
CA ASN A 71 0.35 -11.14 -7.70
C ASN A 71 1.48 -11.79 -8.51
N LEU A 72 2.47 -11.00 -8.92
CA LEU A 72 3.66 -11.51 -9.62
C LEU A 72 4.45 -12.52 -8.79
N SER A 73 4.24 -12.55 -7.46
CA SER A 73 4.81 -13.55 -6.57
C SER A 73 4.11 -14.91 -6.64
N GLY A 74 2.87 -15.01 -7.16
CA GLY A 74 2.12 -16.27 -7.22
C GLY A 74 2.26 -17.00 -8.56
N PHE A 75 2.42 -16.26 -9.66
CA PHE A 75 2.57 -16.83 -11.00
C PHE A 75 3.89 -17.58 -11.19
N PHE A 76 4.96 -17.07 -10.57
CA PHE A 76 6.29 -17.66 -10.71
C PHE A 76 6.44 -18.99 -9.94
N VAL A 77 5.78 -19.12 -8.78
CA VAL A 77 5.85 -20.36 -7.98
C VAL A 77 4.97 -21.46 -8.58
N TYR A 78 3.82 -21.10 -9.13
CA TYR A 78 2.92 -22.07 -9.78
C TYR A 78 3.56 -22.66 -11.04
N SER A 79 4.19 -21.84 -11.88
CA SER A 79 4.83 -22.35 -13.11
C SER A 79 6.03 -23.27 -12.83
N ILE A 80 6.79 -23.02 -11.76
CA ILE A 80 7.91 -23.90 -11.37
C ILE A 80 7.40 -25.21 -10.76
N LEU A 81 6.37 -25.18 -9.90
CA LEU A 81 5.80 -26.42 -9.33
C LEU A 81 5.14 -27.30 -10.40
N GLU A 82 4.52 -26.70 -11.43
CA GLU A 82 3.90 -27.43 -12.53
C GLU A 82 4.96 -28.05 -13.47
N ALA A 83 6.09 -27.37 -13.68
CA ALA A 83 7.22 -27.91 -14.44
C ALA A 83 7.89 -29.12 -13.74
N PHE A 84 7.94 -29.13 -12.40
CA PHE A 84 8.48 -30.27 -11.65
C PHE A 84 7.57 -31.51 -11.67
N HIS A 85 6.25 -31.34 -11.84
CA HIS A 85 5.31 -32.47 -11.89
C HIS A 85 5.26 -33.14 -13.27
N ILE A 86 5.48 -32.38 -14.36
CA ILE A 86 5.47 -32.92 -15.74
C ILE A 86 6.76 -33.67 -16.08
N LEU A 87 7.89 -33.29 -15.48
CA LEU A 87 9.20 -33.87 -15.79
C LEU A 87 9.60 -35.05 -14.88
N GLY A 88 8.76 -35.46 -13.93
CA GLY A 88 9.00 -36.65 -13.10
C GLY A 88 10.29 -36.59 -12.28
N TRP A 89 10.68 -35.40 -11.82
CA TRP A 89 11.89 -35.23 -11.01
C TRP A 89 11.63 -35.68 -9.56
N ASP A 90 12.39 -36.68 -9.11
CA ASP A 90 12.37 -37.16 -7.73
C ASP A 90 12.97 -36.11 -6.76
N LYS A 91 12.36 -35.96 -5.58
CA LYS A 91 12.56 -34.83 -4.64
C LYS A 91 13.96 -34.75 -4.03
N GLU A 92 14.80 -35.77 -4.19
CA GLU A 92 16.13 -35.82 -3.58
C GLU A 92 17.19 -34.98 -4.32
N SER A 93 17.05 -34.73 -5.63
CA SER A 93 18.04 -33.94 -6.37
C SER A 93 17.92 -32.42 -6.18
N ALA A 94 16.76 -31.93 -5.73
CA ALA A 94 16.51 -30.48 -5.61
C ALA A 94 17.20 -29.83 -4.39
N ASN A 95 17.50 -30.61 -3.34
CA ASN A 95 18.12 -30.08 -2.11
C ASN A 95 19.63 -29.81 -2.25
N ASN A 96 20.31 -30.40 -3.24
CA ASN A 96 21.75 -30.16 -3.47
C ASN A 96 22.05 -28.94 -4.34
N ILE A 97 21.06 -28.32 -4.98
CA ILE A 97 21.29 -27.14 -5.85
C ILE A 97 21.09 -25.82 -5.06
N PHE A 98 20.35 -25.85 -3.95
CA PHE A 98 20.02 -24.63 -3.19
C PHE A 98 21.09 -24.24 -2.14
N TYR A 99 22.08 -25.10 -1.87
CA TYR A 99 23.12 -24.85 -0.86
C TYR A 99 24.49 -24.41 -1.41
N ASP A 100 24.62 -24.17 -2.72
CA ASP A 100 25.89 -23.76 -3.34
C ASP A 100 25.75 -22.49 -4.21
N MET A 101 25.07 -21.47 -3.66
CA MET A 101 25.08 -20.10 -4.17
C MET A 101 25.06 -19.06 -3.04
#